data_AF-A0A2N2MV96-F1
#
_entry.id   AF-A0A2N2MV96-F1
#
_cell.length_a   1.000
_cell.length_b   1.000
_cell.length_c   1.000
_cell.angle_alpha   90.00
_cell.angle_beta   90.00
_cell.angle_gamma   90.00
#
_symmetry.space_group_name_H-M   'P 1'
#
loop_
_entity.id
_entity.type
_entity.pdbx_description
1 polymer ?
#
loop_
_entity_poly.entity_id
_entity_poly.type
_entity_poly.pdbx_seq_one_letter_code
_entity_poly.pdbx_strand_id
1 'polypeptide(L)'
;MKTSVNNRKQLVGLLFGLTAGLAFSVFAWGVDGFVLAGAHGAYPWVKFIPGLLISLISGGLVGWLAIRMQNIFLRLLVWFAFALLLSKLFLWLPIKAAPQIIGWFDGYLGNFLNYPLYKDFSHMQWIGFVVIALISLLCALLENLLIEQALFSASSFSVIVPIVISFVFFCLAGNTIDGLYNKQIREPIVTVDKLIQFAVDNSGKEISVETSRAMHLAAVNSIKELLPLERTLILSNYDQMLGQIDVLVKFNGSWVKCTTVYNQVTFCKLVFDEPKRNYAFAPPLFENIDAL
;
A
#
# COMPACT_ATOMS: atom_id res chain seq x y z
N MET A 1 -12.56 -18.41 -40.70
CA MET A 1 -13.04 -19.12 -39.49
C MET A 1 -11.94 -19.37 -38.45
N LYS A 2 -10.72 -19.80 -38.81
CA LYS A 2 -9.59 -19.95 -37.84
C LYS A 2 -9.14 -18.64 -37.18
N THR A 3 -9.16 -17.52 -37.92
CA THR A 3 -8.72 -16.21 -37.44
C THR A 3 -9.65 -15.59 -36.39
N SER A 4 -10.97 -15.69 -36.56
CA SER A 4 -11.95 -15.15 -35.61
C SER A 4 -11.91 -15.83 -34.24
N VAL A 5 -11.76 -17.17 -34.23
CA VAL A 5 -11.65 -17.94 -32.98
C VAL A 5 -10.34 -17.62 -32.25
N ASN A 6 -9.24 -17.46 -32.98
CA ASN A 6 -7.94 -17.10 -32.39
C ASN A 6 -7.96 -15.69 -31.76
N ASN A 7 -8.58 -14.71 -32.42
CA ASN A 7 -8.73 -13.37 -31.86
C ASN A 7 -9.59 -13.36 -30.59
N ARG A 8 -10.64 -14.18 -30.55
CA ARG A 8 -11.48 -14.33 -29.35
C ARG A 8 -10.72 -14.97 -28.20
N LYS A 9 -9.91 -16.02 -28.45
CA LYS A 9 -9.01 -16.60 -27.44
C LYS A 9 -8.09 -15.54 -26.84
N GLN A 10 -7.43 -14.74 -27.69
CA GLN A 10 -6.53 -13.69 -27.24
C GLN A 10 -7.22 -12.61 -26.42
N LEU A 11 -8.43 -12.20 -26.79
CA LEU A 11 -9.22 -11.24 -26.02
C LEU A 11 -9.60 -11.79 -24.64
N VAL A 12 -10.01 -13.06 -24.55
CA VAL A 12 -10.34 -13.68 -23.26
C VAL A 12 -9.08 -13.83 -22.39
N GLY A 13 -7.93 -14.18 -22.98
CA GLY A 13 -6.64 -14.18 -22.27
C GLY A 13 -6.27 -12.80 -21.72
N LEU A 14 -6.45 -11.75 -22.54
CA LEU A 14 -6.25 -10.36 -22.10
C LEU A 14 -7.16 -10.03 -20.90
N LEU A 15 -8.45 -10.36 -20.96
CA LEU A 15 -9.40 -10.13 -19.87
C LEU A 15 -9.06 -10.94 -18.62
N PHE A 16 -8.62 -12.19 -18.78
CA PHE A 16 -8.17 -13.05 -17.69
C PHE A 16 -6.99 -12.42 -16.94
N GLY A 17 -5.99 -11.92 -17.68
CA GLY A 17 -4.83 -11.24 -17.14
C GLY A 17 -5.14 -9.86 -16.53
N LEU A 18 -5.99 -9.05 -17.18
CA LEU A 18 -6.46 -7.77 -16.63
C LEU A 18 -7.19 -8.00 -15.29
N THR A 19 -8.00 -9.05 -15.21
CA THR A 19 -8.73 -9.39 -13.98
C THR A 19 -7.79 -9.83 -12.87
N ALA A 20 -6.74 -10.59 -13.18
CA ALA A 20 -5.68 -10.93 -12.22
C ALA A 20 -5.01 -9.67 -11.65
N GLY A 21 -4.60 -8.75 -12.52
CA GLY A 21 -3.99 -7.49 -12.11
C GLY A 21 -4.92 -6.60 -11.27
N LEU A 22 -6.18 -6.49 -11.69
CA LEU A 22 -7.21 -5.74 -10.97
C LEU A 22 -7.43 -6.33 -9.57
N ALA A 23 -7.73 -7.63 -9.48
CA ALA A 23 -8.00 -8.30 -8.22
C ALA A 23 -6.82 -8.15 -7.26
N PHE A 24 -5.60 -8.44 -7.73
CA PHE A 24 -4.40 -8.28 -6.92
C PHE A 24 -4.27 -6.86 -6.36
N SER A 25 -4.37 -5.83 -7.21
CA SER A 25 -4.17 -4.45 -6.78
C SER A 25 -5.23 -3.93 -5.82
N VAL A 26 -6.51 -4.31 -6.02
CA VAL A 26 -7.62 -3.95 -5.13
C VAL A 26 -7.41 -4.54 -3.74
N PHE A 27 -7.07 -5.83 -3.65
CA PHE A 27 -6.91 -6.49 -2.36
C PHE A 27 -5.56 -6.21 -1.70
N ALA A 28 -4.50 -5.98 -2.48
CA ALA A 28 -3.19 -5.61 -1.93
C ALA A 28 -3.18 -4.16 -1.41
N TRP A 29 -3.71 -3.18 -2.17
CA TRP A 29 -3.58 -1.76 -1.82
C TRP A 29 -4.90 -0.97 -1.80
N GLY A 30 -5.94 -1.44 -2.50
CA GLY A 30 -7.22 -0.75 -2.52
C GLY A 30 -7.91 -0.73 -1.14
N VAL A 31 -7.90 -1.87 -0.45
CA VAL A 31 -8.42 -1.98 0.94
C VAL A 31 -7.64 -1.04 1.87
N ASP A 32 -6.31 -0.99 1.73
CA ASP A 32 -5.44 -0.09 2.49
C ASP A 32 -5.83 1.38 2.29
N GLY A 33 -5.95 1.81 1.03
CA GLY A 33 -6.33 3.18 0.69
C GLY A 33 -7.72 3.55 1.20
N PHE A 34 -8.71 2.64 1.08
CA PHE A 34 -10.07 2.89 1.57
C PHE A 34 -10.11 3.09 3.09
N VAL A 35 -9.46 2.20 3.84
CA VAL A 35 -9.44 2.28 5.30
C VAL A 35 -8.64 3.51 5.77
N LEU A 36 -7.52 3.84 5.11
CA LEU A 36 -6.76 5.05 5.43
C LEU A 36 -7.55 6.33 5.13
N ALA A 37 -8.30 6.38 4.03
CA ALA A 37 -9.16 7.52 3.74
C ALA A 37 -10.22 7.74 4.84
N GLY A 38 -10.77 6.66 5.40
CA GLY A 38 -11.69 6.73 6.53
C GLY A 38 -11.05 7.11 7.87
N ALA A 39 -9.72 6.98 7.99
CA ALA A 39 -8.95 7.30 9.20
C ALA A 39 -8.11 8.58 9.05
N HIS A 40 -8.57 9.53 8.23
CA HIS A 40 -7.88 10.80 7.95
C HIS A 40 -6.42 10.63 7.49
N GLY A 41 -6.13 9.52 6.81
CA GLY A 41 -4.80 9.21 6.28
C GLY A 41 -4.41 10.15 5.14
N ALA A 42 -3.16 10.61 5.14
CA ALA A 42 -2.61 11.41 4.06
C ALA A 42 -2.37 10.54 2.83
N TYR A 43 -2.73 11.07 1.65
CA TYR A 43 -2.40 10.45 0.36
C TYR A 43 -2.77 8.95 0.23
N PRO A 44 -3.98 8.51 0.62
CA PRO A 44 -4.35 7.09 0.64
C PRO A 44 -4.28 6.41 -0.74
N TRP A 45 -4.36 7.21 -1.81
CA TRP A 45 -4.33 6.75 -3.20
C TRP A 45 -2.93 6.47 -3.74
N VAL A 46 -1.86 6.95 -3.09
CA VAL A 46 -0.48 6.95 -3.65
C VAL A 46 0.04 5.54 -3.90
N LYS A 47 -0.35 4.55 -3.09
CA LYS A 47 -0.01 3.15 -3.33
C LYS A 47 -0.98 2.52 -4.33
N PHE A 48 -2.27 2.82 -4.22
CA PHE A 48 -3.29 2.13 -4.99
C PHE A 48 -3.22 2.45 -6.49
N ILE A 49 -3.14 3.72 -6.89
CA ILE A 49 -3.21 4.11 -8.31
C ILE A 49 -2.04 3.54 -9.13
N PRO A 50 -0.76 3.73 -8.74
CA PRO A 50 0.34 3.16 -9.51
C PRO A 50 0.34 1.63 -9.48
N GLY A 51 -0.01 1.03 -8.34
CA GLY A 51 -0.14 -0.41 -8.20
C GLY A 51 -1.18 -0.99 -9.17
N LEU A 52 -2.37 -0.38 -9.22
CA LEU A 52 -3.45 -0.73 -10.14
C LEU A 52 -3.01 -0.64 -11.60
N LEU A 53 -2.42 0.48 -12.01
CA LEU A 53 -2.00 0.69 -13.40
C LEU A 53 -0.94 -0.33 -13.83
N ILE A 54 0.10 -0.53 -13.02
CA ILE A 54 1.18 -1.47 -13.34
C ILE A 54 0.63 -2.91 -13.38
N SER A 55 -0.16 -3.31 -12.38
CA SER A 55 -0.73 -4.66 -12.31
C SER A 55 -1.71 -4.94 -13.45
N LEU A 56 -2.56 -3.98 -13.84
CA LEU A 56 -3.47 -4.12 -14.98
C LEU A 56 -2.70 -4.31 -16.30
N ILE A 57 -1.77 -3.39 -16.60
CA ILE A 57 -1.03 -3.41 -17.87
C ILE A 57 -0.21 -4.69 -17.98
N SER A 58 0.54 -5.05 -16.93
CA SER A 58 1.38 -6.24 -16.94
C SER A 58 0.56 -7.54 -16.91
N GLY A 59 -0.51 -7.60 -16.13
CA GLY A 59 -1.41 -8.75 -16.08
C GLY A 59 -2.10 -8.98 -17.44
N GLY A 60 -2.63 -7.92 -18.05
CA GLY A 60 -3.22 -7.98 -19.38
C GLY A 60 -2.22 -8.45 -20.45
N LEU A 61 -1.00 -7.92 -20.43
CA LEU A 61 0.07 -8.35 -21.33
C LEU A 61 0.41 -9.83 -21.15
N VAL A 62 0.52 -10.30 -19.90
CA VAL A 62 0.82 -11.69 -19.53
C VAL A 62 -0.26 -12.64 -20.03
N GLY A 63 -1.53 -12.35 -19.76
CA GLY A 63 -2.64 -13.19 -20.20
C GLY A 63 -2.79 -13.23 -21.73
N TRP A 64 -2.62 -12.08 -22.40
CA TRP A 64 -2.60 -12.04 -23.86
C TRP A 64 -1.43 -12.84 -24.46
N LEU A 65 -0.23 -12.68 -23.92
CA LEU A 65 0.98 -13.34 -24.42
C LEU A 65 0.95 -14.85 -24.15
N ALA A 66 0.44 -15.27 -23.00
CA ALA A 66 0.35 -16.68 -22.61
C ALA A 66 -0.59 -17.47 -23.55
N ILE A 67 -1.69 -16.88 -24.02
CA ILE A 67 -2.55 -17.50 -25.05
C ILE A 67 -1.85 -17.62 -26.40
N ARG A 68 -1.00 -16.66 -26.76
CA ARG A 68 -0.27 -16.67 -28.03
C ARG A 68 0.82 -17.74 -28.06
N MET A 69 1.30 -18.16 -26.89
CA MET A 69 2.34 -19.17 -26.74
C MET A 69 1.75 -20.58 -26.76
N GLN A 70 2.22 -21.43 -27.66
CA GLN A 70 1.83 -22.85 -27.70
C GLN A 70 2.60 -23.71 -26.68
N ASN A 71 3.77 -23.25 -26.25
CA ASN A 71 4.63 -23.98 -25.33
C ASN A 71 4.27 -23.66 -23.87
N ILE A 72 3.91 -24.69 -23.10
CA ILE A 72 3.59 -24.57 -21.67
C ILE A 72 4.73 -23.97 -20.85
N PHE A 73 5.99 -24.27 -21.17
CA PHE A 73 7.14 -23.71 -20.46
C PHE A 73 7.25 -22.20 -20.62
N LEU A 74 6.96 -21.67 -21.83
CA LEU A 74 6.95 -20.22 -22.05
C LEU A 74 5.81 -19.55 -21.28
N ARG A 75 4.64 -20.18 -21.21
CA ARG A 75 3.50 -19.67 -20.43
C ARG A 75 3.82 -19.60 -18.95
N LEU A 76 4.38 -20.67 -18.39
CA LEU A 76 4.85 -20.72 -17.01
C LEU A 76 5.89 -19.63 -16.74
N LEU A 77 6.84 -19.43 -17.67
CA LEU A 77 7.88 -18.41 -17.55
C LEU A 77 7.29 -16.98 -17.52
N VAL A 78 6.32 -16.66 -18.38
CA VAL A 78 5.70 -15.33 -18.42
C VAL A 78 4.88 -15.06 -17.16
N TRP A 79 4.10 -16.03 -16.68
CA TRP A 79 3.37 -15.92 -15.41
C TRP A 79 4.29 -15.85 -14.19
N PHE A 80 5.42 -16.57 -14.21
CA PHE A 80 6.44 -16.46 -13.18
C PHE A 80 7.11 -15.07 -13.16
N ALA A 81 7.41 -14.50 -14.33
CA ALA A 81 7.90 -13.14 -14.45
C ALA A 81 6.89 -12.11 -13.92
N PHE A 82 5.59 -12.33 -14.14
CA PHE A 82 4.53 -11.53 -13.54
C PHE A 82 4.53 -11.63 -12.01
N ALA A 83 4.68 -12.84 -11.45
CA ALA A 83 4.78 -13.03 -10.01
C ALA A 83 5.98 -12.29 -9.40
N LEU A 84 7.14 -12.33 -10.06
CA LEU A 84 8.33 -11.56 -9.65
C LEU A 84 8.06 -10.05 -9.66
N LEU A 85 7.38 -9.55 -10.70
CA LEU A 85 6.99 -8.14 -10.80
C LEU A 85 6.08 -7.74 -9.64
N LEU A 86 4.99 -8.49 -9.39
CA LEU A 86 4.06 -8.21 -8.31
C LEU A 86 4.71 -8.30 -6.92
N SER A 87 5.57 -9.31 -6.71
CA SER A 87 6.35 -9.45 -5.48
C SER A 87 7.27 -8.25 -5.24
N LYS A 88 7.95 -7.77 -6.28
CA LYS A 88 8.79 -6.58 -6.17
C LYS A 88 7.96 -5.32 -5.91
N LEU A 89 6.81 -5.22 -6.58
CA LEU A 89 5.93 -4.06 -6.52
C LEU A 89 5.35 -3.84 -5.12
N PHE A 90 4.93 -4.90 -4.42
CA PHE A 90 4.27 -4.71 -3.11
C PHE A 90 5.17 -4.16 -2.00
N LEU A 91 6.49 -4.35 -2.07
CA LEU A 91 7.42 -3.70 -1.14
C LEU A 91 7.97 -2.40 -1.69
N TRP A 92 8.34 -2.38 -2.97
CA TRP A 92 8.93 -1.19 -3.59
C TRP A 92 7.98 0.00 -3.56
N LEU A 93 6.69 -0.24 -3.79
CA LEU A 93 5.68 0.80 -3.88
C LEU A 93 5.47 1.56 -2.55
N PRO A 94 5.16 0.90 -1.41
CA PRO A 94 5.00 1.61 -0.13
C PRO A 94 6.32 2.16 0.43
N ILE A 95 7.44 1.47 0.25
CA ILE A 95 8.71 1.83 0.92
C ILE A 95 9.48 2.91 0.16
N LYS A 96 9.53 2.82 -1.18
CA LYS A 96 10.35 3.72 -2.00
C LYS A 96 9.52 4.67 -2.83
N ALA A 97 8.52 4.15 -3.55
CA ALA A 97 7.76 4.99 -4.48
C ALA A 97 6.83 5.95 -3.74
N ALA A 98 6.14 5.50 -2.70
CA ALA A 98 5.16 6.32 -1.99
C ALA A 98 5.79 7.56 -1.34
N PRO A 99 6.91 7.48 -0.59
CA PRO A 99 7.61 8.66 -0.08
C PRO A 99 8.03 9.64 -1.17
N GLN A 100 8.52 9.14 -2.30
CA GLN A 100 8.96 9.96 -3.42
C GLN A 100 7.79 10.69 -4.08
N ILE A 101 6.69 9.98 -4.35
CA ILE A 101 5.48 10.54 -4.93
C ILE A 101 4.91 11.61 -3.99
N ILE A 102 4.81 11.31 -2.69
CA ILE A 102 4.32 12.25 -1.69
C ILE A 102 5.23 13.47 -1.58
N GLY A 103 6.55 13.29 -1.62
CA GLY A 103 7.53 14.38 -1.62
C GLY A 103 7.40 15.35 -2.80
N TRP A 104 6.81 14.92 -3.93
CA TRP A 104 6.50 15.82 -5.04
C TRP A 104 5.29 16.74 -4.76
N PHE A 105 4.34 16.30 -3.93
CA PHE A 105 3.18 17.10 -3.54
C PHE A 105 3.42 17.93 -2.27
N ASP A 106 4.14 17.35 -1.31
CA ASP A 106 4.50 17.97 -0.04
C ASP A 106 5.96 17.66 0.28
N GLY A 107 6.85 18.56 -0.17
CA GLY A 107 8.30 18.43 0.03
C GLY A 107 8.71 18.45 1.52
N TYR A 108 7.88 19.01 2.40
CA TYR A 108 8.11 18.95 3.85
C TYR A 108 7.87 17.52 4.34
N LEU A 109 6.73 16.93 3.97
CA LEU A 109 6.37 15.57 4.35
C LEU A 109 7.40 14.54 3.85
N GLY A 110 7.83 14.67 2.60
CA GLY A 110 8.79 13.74 1.98
C GLY A 110 10.08 13.56 2.80
N ASN A 111 10.53 14.60 3.51
CA ASN A 111 11.72 14.54 4.36
C ASN A 111 11.49 13.76 5.67
N PHE A 112 10.24 13.62 6.12
CA PHE A 112 9.87 12.84 7.31
C PHE A 112 9.60 11.36 7.02
N LEU A 113 9.44 11.01 5.75
CA LEU A 113 9.16 9.64 5.30
C LEU A 113 10.47 8.93 4.99
N ASN A 114 11.14 8.43 6.03
CA ASN A 114 12.28 7.56 5.87
C ASN A 114 11.95 6.18 6.42
N TYR A 115 11.71 5.23 5.53
CA TYR A 115 11.43 3.84 5.87
C TYR A 115 12.71 3.01 5.67
N PRO A 116 13.50 2.76 6.73
CA PRO A 116 14.70 1.96 6.61
C PRO A 116 14.34 0.55 6.15
N LEU A 117 15.07 0.01 5.15
CA LEU A 117 14.92 -1.38 4.73
C LEU A 117 15.58 -2.31 5.76
N TYR A 118 14.80 -2.87 6.67
CA TYR A 118 15.25 -3.96 7.55
C TYR A 118 15.44 -5.28 6.79
N LYS A 119 16.34 -6.13 7.30
CA LYS A 119 16.59 -7.48 6.75
C LYS A 119 15.32 -8.34 6.75
N ASP A 120 14.42 -8.15 7.70
CA ASP A 120 13.17 -8.91 7.81
C ASP A 120 12.19 -8.64 6.66
N PHE A 121 12.30 -7.49 5.98
CA PHE A 121 11.53 -7.26 4.76
C PHE A 121 11.86 -8.27 3.67
N SER A 122 13.09 -8.81 3.64
CA SER A 122 13.44 -9.87 2.69
C SER A 122 12.67 -11.17 2.98
N HIS A 123 12.42 -11.49 4.25
CA HIS A 123 11.63 -12.67 4.63
C HIS A 123 10.16 -12.48 4.26
N MET A 124 9.57 -11.32 4.56
CA MET A 124 8.20 -10.99 4.13
C MET A 124 8.08 -10.97 2.59
N GLN A 125 9.09 -10.43 1.89
CA GLN A 125 9.15 -10.46 0.43
C GLN A 125 9.09 -11.87 -0.11
N TRP A 126 9.88 -12.76 0.49
CA TRP A 126 10.02 -14.13 0.03
C TRP A 126 8.74 -14.94 0.28
N ILE A 127 8.10 -14.77 1.44
CA ILE A 127 6.81 -15.40 1.73
C ILE A 127 5.75 -14.89 0.75
N GLY A 128 5.66 -13.57 0.55
CA GLY A 128 4.74 -12.98 -0.42
C GLY A 128 5.00 -13.45 -1.86
N PHE A 129 6.28 -13.56 -2.24
CA PHE A 129 6.70 -14.10 -3.54
C PHE A 129 6.22 -15.54 -3.74
N VAL A 130 6.47 -16.42 -2.77
CA VAL A 130 6.08 -17.84 -2.87
C VAL A 130 4.57 -17.96 -3.09
N VAL A 131 3.76 -17.22 -2.33
CA VAL A 131 2.29 -17.25 -2.49
C VAL A 131 1.86 -16.75 -3.86
N ILE A 132 2.37 -15.58 -4.30
CA ILE A 132 2.03 -15.02 -5.62
C ILE A 132 2.50 -15.94 -6.75
N ALA A 133 3.70 -16.53 -6.64
CA ALA A 133 4.26 -17.42 -7.64
C ALA A 133 3.43 -18.70 -7.77
N LEU A 134 3.06 -19.33 -6.65
CA LEU A 134 2.20 -20.53 -6.67
C LEU A 134 0.88 -20.23 -7.38
N ILE A 135 0.20 -19.14 -7.01
CA ILE A 135 -1.07 -18.73 -7.61
C ILE A 135 -0.90 -18.42 -9.11
N SER A 136 0.15 -17.70 -9.48
CA SER A 136 0.42 -17.33 -10.88
C SER A 136 0.72 -18.55 -11.75
N LEU A 137 1.47 -19.53 -11.23
CA LEU A 137 1.76 -20.78 -11.93
C LEU A 137 0.50 -21.64 -12.08
N LEU A 138 -0.38 -21.69 -11.08
CA LEU A 138 -1.68 -22.34 -11.21
C LEU A 138 -2.53 -21.68 -12.30
N CYS A 139 -2.58 -20.34 -12.36
CA CYS A 139 -3.22 -19.62 -13.45
C CYS A 139 -2.60 -19.97 -14.81
N ALA A 140 -1.27 -20.06 -14.92
CA ALA A 140 -0.60 -20.44 -16.15
C ALA A 140 -1.03 -21.84 -16.65
N LEU A 141 -1.19 -22.81 -15.74
CA LEU A 141 -1.64 -24.15 -16.08
C LEU A 141 -3.11 -24.16 -16.53
N LEU A 142 -3.97 -23.42 -15.82
CA LEU A 142 -5.42 -23.47 -16.01
C LEU A 142 -5.94 -22.58 -17.14
N GLU A 143 -5.27 -21.47 -17.45
CA GLU A 143 -5.78 -20.43 -18.36
C GLU A 143 -6.20 -20.98 -19.74
N ASN A 144 -5.32 -21.69 -20.45
CA ASN A 144 -5.67 -22.29 -21.75
C ASN A 144 -6.84 -23.27 -21.63
N LEU A 145 -6.82 -24.14 -20.61
CA LEU A 145 -7.86 -25.15 -20.40
C LEU A 145 -9.23 -24.48 -20.20
N LEU A 146 -9.30 -23.50 -19.30
CA LEU A 146 -10.53 -22.79 -18.97
C LEU A 146 -11.04 -21.98 -20.17
N ILE A 147 -10.15 -21.35 -20.92
CA ILE A 147 -10.52 -20.54 -22.09
C ILE A 147 -11.02 -21.42 -23.24
N GLU A 148 -10.40 -22.58 -23.47
CA GLU A 148 -10.87 -23.52 -24.48
C GLU A 148 -12.24 -24.10 -24.11
N GLN A 149 -12.42 -24.53 -22.86
CA GLN A 149 -13.72 -24.99 -22.37
C GLN A 149 -14.80 -23.90 -22.50
N ALA A 150 -14.47 -22.66 -22.17
CA ALA A 150 -15.39 -21.54 -22.29
C ALA A 150 -15.81 -21.25 -23.74
N LEU A 151 -14.91 -21.41 -24.71
CA LEU A 151 -15.19 -21.11 -26.12
C LEU A 151 -15.93 -22.22 -26.86
N PHE A 152 -15.77 -23.47 -26.45
CA PHE A 152 -16.50 -24.61 -27.02
C PHE A 152 -17.83 -24.90 -26.30
N SER A 153 -18.11 -24.18 -25.20
CA SER A 153 -19.40 -24.24 -24.53
C SER A 153 -20.52 -23.63 -25.39
N ALA A 154 -21.73 -24.20 -25.30
CA ALA A 154 -22.90 -23.72 -26.05
C ALA A 154 -23.39 -22.33 -25.60
N SER A 155 -23.04 -21.89 -24.38
CA SER A 155 -23.45 -20.60 -23.84
C SER A 155 -22.38 -19.52 -24.03
N SER A 156 -22.80 -18.34 -24.49
CA SER A 156 -21.90 -17.17 -24.56
C SER A 156 -21.45 -16.66 -23.19
N PHE A 157 -22.15 -17.04 -22.11
CA PHE A 157 -21.84 -16.64 -20.74
C PHE A 157 -20.66 -17.41 -20.13
N SER A 158 -20.23 -18.51 -20.76
CA SER A 158 -19.17 -19.39 -20.26
C SER A 158 -17.80 -18.72 -20.15
N VAL A 159 -17.60 -17.58 -20.84
CA VAL A 159 -16.38 -16.74 -20.74
C VAL A 159 -16.20 -16.11 -19.36
N ILE A 160 -17.26 -15.99 -18.56
CA ILE A 160 -17.17 -15.41 -17.21
C ILE A 160 -16.46 -16.35 -16.23
N VAL A 161 -16.55 -17.66 -16.44
CA VAL A 161 -15.92 -18.67 -15.56
C VAL A 161 -14.40 -18.47 -15.43
N PRO A 162 -13.60 -18.41 -16.52
CA PRO A 162 -12.17 -18.15 -16.41
C PRO A 162 -11.86 -16.80 -15.74
N ILE A 163 -12.66 -15.77 -16.01
CA ILE A 163 -12.49 -14.44 -15.42
C ILE A 163 -12.68 -14.49 -13.90
N VAL A 164 -13.74 -15.15 -13.43
CA VAL A 164 -14.03 -15.30 -11.99
C VAL A 164 -12.95 -16.12 -11.29
N ILE A 165 -12.47 -17.20 -11.91
CA ILE A 165 -11.38 -18.02 -11.34
C ILE A 165 -10.11 -17.18 -11.19
N SER A 166 -9.73 -16.42 -12.23
CA SER A 166 -8.61 -15.48 -12.17
C SER A 166 -8.77 -14.46 -11.03
N PHE A 167 -9.97 -13.88 -10.91
CA PHE A 167 -10.28 -12.92 -9.85
C PHE A 167 -10.10 -13.52 -8.45
N VAL A 168 -10.67 -14.70 -8.19
CA VAL A 168 -10.61 -15.36 -6.88
C VAL A 168 -9.16 -15.70 -6.50
N PHE A 169 -8.38 -16.20 -7.45
CA PHE A 169 -6.99 -16.57 -7.23
C PHE A 169 -6.14 -15.36 -6.86
N PHE A 170 -6.26 -14.26 -7.62
CA PHE A 170 -5.48 -13.05 -7.33
C PHE A 170 -6.05 -12.21 -6.19
N CYS A 171 -7.33 -12.38 -5.83
CA CYS A 171 -7.89 -11.90 -4.58
C CYS A 171 -7.19 -12.55 -3.37
N LEU A 172 -6.99 -13.88 -3.40
CA LEU A 172 -6.25 -14.59 -2.35
C LEU A 172 -4.80 -14.07 -2.23
N ALA A 173 -4.12 -13.91 -3.36
CA ALA A 173 -2.78 -13.35 -3.42
C ALA A 173 -2.73 -11.94 -2.81
N GLY A 174 -3.62 -11.03 -3.24
CA GLY A 174 -3.69 -9.66 -2.77
C GLY A 174 -3.99 -9.56 -1.27
N ASN A 175 -4.96 -10.33 -0.75
CA ASN A 175 -5.27 -10.36 0.68
C ASN A 175 -4.10 -10.88 1.53
N THR A 176 -3.34 -11.84 1.00
CA THR A 176 -2.17 -12.36 1.70
C THR A 176 -1.12 -11.26 1.85
N ILE A 177 -0.90 -10.48 0.79
CA ILE A 177 0.02 -9.33 0.82
C ILE A 177 -0.49 -8.22 1.76
N ASP A 178 -1.79 -7.92 1.77
CA ASP A 178 -2.35 -6.96 2.73
C ASP A 178 -2.10 -7.40 4.18
N GLY A 179 -2.40 -8.66 4.50
CA GLY A 179 -2.20 -9.21 5.84
C GLY A 179 -0.74 -9.29 6.27
N LEU A 180 0.17 -9.60 5.34
CA LEU A 180 1.60 -9.70 5.63
C LEU A 180 2.25 -8.34 5.89
N TYR A 181 1.78 -7.28 5.24
CA TYR A 181 2.48 -5.99 5.23
C TYR A 181 1.58 -4.78 5.47
N ASN A 182 0.63 -4.51 4.56
CA ASN A 182 -0.12 -3.24 4.58
C ASN A 182 -0.94 -3.08 5.86
N LYS A 183 -1.55 -4.16 6.35
CA LYS A 183 -2.30 -4.17 7.60
C LYS A 183 -1.44 -3.78 8.81
N GLN A 184 -0.21 -4.28 8.90
CA GLN A 184 0.69 -4.00 10.02
C GLN A 184 1.08 -2.51 10.12
N ILE A 185 1.17 -1.83 8.97
CA ILE A 185 1.48 -0.41 8.89
C ILE A 185 0.23 0.46 9.04
N ARG A 186 -0.90 -0.02 8.55
CA ARG A 186 -2.18 0.70 8.57
C ARG A 186 -2.80 0.75 9.96
N GLU A 187 -2.76 -0.34 10.70
CA GLU A 187 -3.39 -0.44 12.02
C GLU A 187 -2.95 0.66 13.01
N PRO A 188 -1.65 0.96 13.17
CA PRO A 188 -1.18 2.07 14.00
C PRO A 188 -1.81 3.41 13.65
N ILE A 189 -1.96 3.72 12.36
CA ILE A 189 -2.58 4.97 11.90
C ILE A 189 -4.05 5.01 12.33
N VAL A 190 -4.78 3.92 12.10
CA VAL A 190 -6.18 3.78 12.49
C VAL A 190 -6.35 3.87 14.01
N THR A 191 -5.44 3.29 14.78
CA THR A 191 -5.50 3.35 16.24
C THR A 191 -5.23 4.76 16.78
N VAL A 192 -4.26 5.48 16.22
CA VAL A 192 -4.01 6.89 16.58
C VAL A 192 -5.21 7.75 16.21
N ASP A 193 -5.79 7.57 15.02
CA ASP A 193 -6.99 8.29 14.61
C ASP A 193 -8.18 8.04 15.56
N LYS A 194 -8.43 6.77 15.91
CA LYS A 194 -9.47 6.39 16.88
C LYS A 194 -9.24 7.00 18.26
N LEU A 195 -7.99 7.04 18.74
CA LEU A 195 -7.65 7.66 20.01
C LEU A 195 -7.95 9.16 19.98
N ILE A 196 -7.50 9.86 18.93
CA ILE A 196 -7.76 11.29 18.76
C ILE A 196 -9.26 11.56 18.69
N GLN A 197 -10.00 10.78 17.88
CA GLN A 197 -11.44 10.92 17.77
C GLN A 197 -12.14 10.72 19.12
N PHE A 198 -11.75 9.66 19.85
CA PHE A 198 -12.31 9.38 21.18
C PHE A 198 -12.02 10.51 22.18
N ALA A 199 -10.82 11.11 22.14
CA ALA A 199 -10.46 12.23 22.98
C ALA A 199 -11.25 13.51 22.64
N VAL A 200 -11.52 13.76 21.35
CA VAL A 200 -12.36 14.87 20.89
C VAL A 200 -13.82 14.67 21.32
N ASP A 201 -14.38 13.49 21.07
CA ASP A 201 -15.79 13.16 21.36
C ASP A 201 -16.12 13.22 22.86
N ASN A 202 -15.10 13.06 23.72
CA ASN A 202 -15.22 13.09 25.17
C ASN A 202 -14.52 14.31 25.81
N SER A 203 -14.18 15.32 25.02
CA SER A 203 -13.64 16.57 25.54
C SER A 203 -14.65 17.22 26.49
N GLY A 204 -14.23 17.50 27.72
CA GLY A 204 -15.08 18.11 28.77
C GLY A 204 -16.07 17.16 29.45
N LYS A 205 -16.06 15.85 29.13
CA LYS A 205 -16.88 14.84 29.82
C LYS A 205 -16.05 14.13 30.90
N GLU A 206 -16.70 13.73 31.98
CA GLU A 206 -16.10 12.82 32.96
C GLU A 206 -16.03 11.41 32.38
N ILE A 207 -14.81 10.88 32.25
CA ILE A 207 -14.54 9.54 31.75
C ILE A 207 -14.08 8.70 32.93
N SER A 208 -14.59 7.47 33.06
CA SER A 208 -14.12 6.57 34.11
C SER A 208 -12.61 6.31 33.96
N VAL A 209 -11.93 6.11 35.10
CA VAL A 209 -10.48 5.81 35.10
C VAL A 209 -10.18 4.55 34.30
N GLU A 210 -11.09 3.57 34.33
CA GLU A 210 -10.98 2.32 33.58
C GLU A 210 -11.01 2.56 32.07
N THR A 211 -11.99 3.32 31.57
CA THR A 211 -12.09 3.66 30.14
C THR A 211 -10.92 4.54 29.69
N SER A 212 -10.48 5.49 30.54
CA SER A 212 -9.32 6.33 30.24
C SER A 212 -8.03 5.54 30.09
N ARG A 213 -7.84 4.50 30.92
CA ARG A 213 -6.68 3.62 30.85
C ARG A 213 -6.77 2.69 29.65
N ALA A 214 -7.94 2.08 29.42
CA ALA A 214 -8.16 1.17 28.29
C ALA A 214 -7.93 1.87 26.93
N MET A 215 -8.32 3.14 26.82
CA MET A 215 -8.12 3.94 25.61
C MET A 215 -6.75 4.64 25.56
N HIS A 216 -5.90 4.52 26.59
CA HIS A 216 -4.61 5.23 26.66
C HIS A 216 -4.72 6.76 26.47
N LEU A 217 -5.78 7.38 27.00
CA LEU A 217 -6.03 8.82 26.84
C LEU A 217 -4.86 9.71 27.32
N ALA A 218 -4.08 9.23 28.28
CA ALA A 218 -2.91 9.96 28.77
C ALA A 218 -1.88 10.25 27.65
N ALA A 219 -1.85 9.45 26.59
CA ALA A 219 -0.92 9.61 25.47
C ALA A 219 -1.13 10.93 24.70
N VAL A 220 -2.34 11.51 24.72
CA VAL A 220 -2.68 12.74 23.99
C VAL A 220 -2.74 14.00 24.87
N ASN A 221 -2.43 13.89 26.17
CA ASN A 221 -2.53 15.02 27.11
C ASN A 221 -1.64 16.21 26.70
N SER A 222 -0.46 15.93 26.14
CA SER A 222 0.51 16.92 25.66
C SER A 222 0.03 17.74 24.46
N ILE A 223 -1.01 17.29 23.76
CA ILE A 223 -1.53 17.90 22.53
C ILE A 223 -3.00 18.28 22.65
N LYS A 224 -3.53 18.36 23.88
CA LYS A 224 -4.97 18.55 24.15
C LYS A 224 -5.55 19.77 23.43
N GLU A 225 -4.77 20.84 23.31
CA GLU A 225 -5.15 22.09 22.65
C GLU A 225 -5.29 21.95 21.12
N LEU A 226 -4.60 20.97 20.52
CA LEU A 226 -4.63 20.72 19.07
C LEU A 226 -5.71 19.73 18.64
N LEU A 227 -6.22 18.90 19.56
CA LEU A 227 -7.21 17.86 19.26
C LEU A 227 -8.45 18.35 18.51
N PRO A 228 -9.01 19.55 18.77
CA PRO A 228 -10.18 20.04 18.04
C PRO A 228 -9.91 20.40 16.58
N LEU A 229 -8.64 20.52 16.16
CA LEU A 229 -8.27 20.94 14.81
C LEU A 229 -8.41 19.78 13.82
N GLU A 230 -8.60 20.12 12.54
CA GLU A 230 -8.57 19.13 11.45
C GLU A 230 -7.20 18.45 11.40
N ARG A 231 -7.23 17.11 11.25
CA ARG A 231 -6.06 16.26 11.33
C ARG A 231 -5.83 15.51 10.03
N THR A 232 -4.55 15.26 9.73
CA THR A 232 -4.16 14.32 8.69
C THR A 232 -3.03 13.44 9.22
N LEU A 233 -3.12 12.12 9.04
CA LEU A 233 -2.20 11.16 9.62
C LEU A 233 -1.37 10.47 8.55
N ILE A 234 -0.07 10.24 8.82
CA ILE A 234 0.78 9.45 7.95
C ILE A 234 1.80 8.65 8.77
N LEU A 235 2.19 7.47 8.30
CA LEU A 235 3.33 6.76 8.86
C LEU A 235 4.61 7.57 8.62
N SER A 236 5.36 7.94 9.66
CA SER A 236 6.67 8.61 9.49
C SER A 236 7.83 7.64 9.64
N ASN A 237 7.80 6.77 10.66
CA ASN A 237 8.88 5.84 10.92
C ASN A 237 8.34 4.50 11.41
N TYR A 238 9.10 3.44 11.16
CA TYR A 238 8.79 2.08 11.57
C TYR A 238 10.09 1.47 12.10
N ASP A 239 10.11 1.08 13.36
CA ASP A 239 11.19 0.32 13.98
C ASP A 239 10.67 -1.05 14.42
N GLN A 240 10.96 -2.06 13.60
CA GLN A 240 10.51 -3.42 13.84
C GLN A 240 11.16 -4.06 15.08
N MET A 241 12.40 -3.71 15.43
CA MET A 241 13.10 -4.34 16.55
C MET A 241 12.41 -4.05 17.88
N LEU A 242 11.78 -2.88 17.99
CA LEU A 242 11.05 -2.44 19.17
C LEU A 242 9.53 -2.59 19.03
N GLY A 243 9.05 -3.07 17.86
CA GLY A 243 7.63 -3.06 17.53
C GLY A 243 7.03 -1.65 17.56
N GLN A 244 7.88 -0.63 17.33
CA GLN A 244 7.56 0.77 17.48
C GLN A 244 7.24 1.39 16.12
N ILE A 245 6.12 2.10 16.05
CA ILE A 245 5.65 2.73 14.83
C ILE A 245 5.29 4.17 15.14
N ASP A 246 5.96 5.12 14.47
CA ASP A 246 5.71 6.55 14.62
C ASP A 246 4.71 7.00 13.55
N VAL A 247 3.56 7.47 14.01
CA VAL A 247 2.52 8.13 13.19
C VAL A 247 2.67 9.64 13.33
N LEU A 248 2.82 10.32 12.22
CA LEU A 248 2.89 11.77 12.14
C LEU A 248 1.49 12.32 11.85
N VAL A 249 1.05 13.26 12.69
CA VAL A 249 -0.26 13.90 12.63
C VAL A 249 -0.06 15.38 12.36
N LYS A 250 -0.68 15.88 11.29
CA LYS A 250 -0.73 17.30 10.96
C LYS A 250 -2.00 17.90 11.51
N PHE A 251 -1.90 18.86 12.43
CA PHE A 251 -3.01 19.66 12.94
C PHE A 251 -2.87 21.10 12.46
N ASN A 252 -3.62 21.52 11.44
CA ASN A 252 -3.62 22.87 10.87
C ASN A 252 -2.26 23.62 10.90
N GLY A 253 -1.19 22.98 10.40
CA GLY A 253 0.17 23.54 10.35
C GLY A 253 1.13 23.10 11.45
N SER A 254 0.66 22.51 12.54
CA SER A 254 1.48 21.90 13.60
C SER A 254 1.67 20.40 13.37
N TRP A 255 2.88 19.91 13.65
CA TRP A 255 3.24 18.50 13.52
C TRP A 255 3.34 17.82 14.87
N VAL A 256 2.64 16.71 15.01
CA VAL A 256 2.66 15.86 16.20
C VAL A 256 3.12 14.48 15.80
N LYS A 257 4.09 13.93 16.54
CA LYS A 257 4.50 12.54 16.42
C LYS A 257 3.83 11.74 17.52
N CYS A 258 2.99 10.79 17.14
CA CYS A 258 2.38 9.80 18.00
C CYS A 258 3.09 8.46 17.82
N THR A 259 3.71 7.98 18.88
CA THR A 259 4.40 6.68 18.87
C THR A 259 3.44 5.60 19.33
N THR A 260 3.43 4.49 18.60
CA THR A 260 2.71 3.27 18.97
C THR A 260 3.69 2.13 19.18
N VAL A 261 3.40 1.24 20.12
CA VAL A 261 4.15 0.01 20.37
C VAL A 261 3.15 -1.14 20.37
N TYR A 262 3.34 -2.13 19.50
CA TYR A 262 2.37 -3.22 19.29
C TYR A 262 0.92 -2.72 19.09
N ASN A 263 0.74 -1.69 18.27
CA ASN A 263 -0.56 -1.07 17.98
C ASN A 263 -1.26 -0.43 19.19
N GLN A 264 -0.52 -0.10 20.26
CA GLN A 264 -1.00 0.72 21.37
C GLN A 264 -0.30 2.07 21.35
N VAL A 265 -1.06 3.17 21.45
CA VAL A 265 -0.47 4.52 21.47
C VAL A 265 0.19 4.76 22.84
N THR A 266 1.49 5.03 22.83
CA THR A 266 2.27 5.23 24.07
C THR A 266 2.33 6.70 24.46
N PHE A 267 2.65 7.59 23.51
CA PHE A 267 2.66 9.03 23.71
C PHE A 267 2.59 9.78 22.37
N CYS A 268 2.02 10.98 22.42
CA CYS A 268 2.09 11.97 21.35
C CYS A 268 2.92 13.18 21.81
N LYS A 269 3.72 13.76 20.91
CA LYS A 269 4.50 14.97 21.21
C LYS A 269 4.61 15.88 19.99
N LEU A 270 4.69 17.18 20.23
CA LEU A 270 5.01 18.17 19.20
C LEU A 270 6.39 17.87 18.60
N VAL A 271 6.49 18.00 17.28
CA VAL A 271 7.76 17.93 16.56
C VAL A 271 8.25 19.37 16.40
N PHE A 272 9.24 19.76 17.20
CA PHE A 272 9.82 21.11 17.20
C PHE A 272 10.89 21.31 16.12
N ASP A 273 11.42 20.23 15.56
CA ASP A 273 12.37 20.30 14.45
C ASP A 273 11.60 20.47 13.13
N GLU A 274 11.54 21.71 12.63
CA GLU A 274 11.34 21.92 11.20
C GLU A 274 12.46 21.18 10.45
N PRO A 275 12.18 20.34 9.44
CA PRO A 275 13.20 19.71 8.63
C PRO A 275 14.03 20.81 8.00
N LYS A 276 15.35 20.61 7.93
CA LYS A 276 16.29 21.52 7.28
C LYS A 276 15.69 22.01 5.97
N ARG A 277 15.26 23.27 5.95
CA ARG A 277 15.03 24.01 4.71
C ARG A 277 16.36 23.96 3.98
N ASN A 278 16.48 23.11 2.96
CA ASN A 278 17.49 23.27 1.94
C ASN A 278 17.12 24.52 1.13
N TYR A 279 17.18 25.67 1.78
CA TYR A 279 17.42 26.88 1.06
C TYR A 279 18.83 26.76 0.52
N ALA A 280 18.94 26.56 -0.79
CA ALA A 280 20.07 27.05 -1.54
C ALA A 280 20.06 28.59 -1.48
N PHE A 281 20.26 29.16 -0.28
CA PHE A 281 20.79 30.50 -0.15
C PHE A 281 22.27 30.33 0.08
N ALA A 282 23.05 30.62 -0.96
CA ALA A 282 24.45 30.91 -0.81
C ALA A 282 24.61 31.88 0.38
N PRO A 283 25.59 31.65 1.29
CA PRO A 283 25.87 32.65 2.30
C PRO A 283 26.22 33.97 1.58
N PRO A 284 25.71 35.13 2.02
CA PRO A 284 26.31 36.37 1.57
C PRO A 284 27.77 36.31 2.01
N LEU A 285 28.65 36.41 1.01
CA LEU A 285 30.04 36.83 1.18
C LEU A 285 30.03 38.17 1.92
N PHE A 286 30.05 38.14 3.24
CA PHE A 286 30.56 39.27 3.99
C PHE A 286 32.08 39.16 3.95
N GLU A 287 32.58 39.82 2.90
CA GLU A 287 33.92 40.37 2.78
C GLU A 287 34.45 40.86 4.13
N ASN A 288 35.68 40.45 4.42
CA ASN A 288 36.59 41.14 5.32
C ASN A 288 36.53 42.65 5.10
N ILE A 289 36.23 43.41 6.14
CA ILE A 289 36.82 44.73 6.34
C ILE A 289 37.25 44.82 7.80
N ASP A 290 38.51 44.45 8.04
CA ASP A 290 39.32 45.04 9.10
C ASP A 290 39.60 46.52 8.77
N ALA A 291 39.87 47.30 9.84
CA ALA A 291 40.43 48.65 9.88
C ALA A 291 39.46 49.82 10.12
N LEU A 292 39.22 50.14 11.40
CA LEU A 292 39.76 51.33 12.09
C LEU A 292 39.36 51.37 13.57
#